data_AF-A0A5C5XK16-F1
#
_entry.id   AF-A0A5C5XK16-F1
#
_cell.length_a   1.000
_cell.length_b   1.000
_cell.length_c   1.000
_cell.angle_alpha   90.00
_cell.angle_beta   90.00
_cell.angle_gamma   90.00
#
_symmetry.space_group_name_H-M   'P 1'
#
loop_
_entity.id
_entity.type
_entity.pdbx_description
1 polymer ?
#
loop_
_entity_poly.entity_id
_entity_poly.type
_entity_poly.pdbx_seq_one_letter_code
_entity_poly.pdbx_strand_id
1 'polypeptide(L)' 'MSTGIRRLLFASAIAAGLVALMSITDMIVGVPFAGFSTMMDVMFLLSSLLIIYMIRQCFQELR' A
#
# COMPACT_ATOMS: atom_id res chain seq x y z
N MET A 1 16.76 -12.16 -10.74
CA MET A 1 16.41 -10.73 -10.93
C MET A 1 17.61 -9.87 -10.53
N SER A 2 17.90 -8.78 -11.25
CA SER A 2 18.95 -7.82 -10.86
C SER A 2 18.71 -7.28 -9.45
N THR A 3 19.77 -7.06 -8.67
CA THR A 3 19.73 -6.45 -7.33
C THR A 3 18.89 -5.16 -7.31
N GLY A 4 18.86 -4.43 -8.43
CA GLY A 4 18.05 -3.21 -8.60
C GLY A 4 16.54 -3.47 -8.49
N ILE A 5 16.00 -4.48 -9.16
CA ILE A 5 14.56 -4.73 -9.16
C ILE A 5 14.10 -5.26 -7.79
N ARG A 6 14.96 -6.01 -7.08
CA ARG A 6 14.63 -6.52 -5.73
C ARG A 6 14.56 -5.37 -4.73
N ARG A 7 15.48 -4.39 -4.83
CA ARG A 7 15.41 -3.14 -4.05
C ARG A 7 14.18 -2.32 -4.40
N LEU A 8 13.82 -2.26 -5.68
CA LEU A 8 12.61 -1.54 -6.13
C LEU A 8 11.33 -2.16 -5.55
N LEU A 9 11.19 -3.49 -5.59
CA LEU A 9 10.06 -4.19 -4.95
C LEU A 9 9.98 -3.91 -3.45
N PHE A 10 11.12 -3.94 -2.75
CA PHE A 10 11.16 -3.61 -1.32
C PHE A 10 10.76 -2.16 -1.04
N ALA A 11 11.24 -1.21 -1.84
CA ALA A 11 10.88 0.20 -1.70
C ALA A 11 9.38 0.43 -1.95
N SER A 12 8.82 -0.20 -3.00
CA SER A 12 7.39 -0.15 -3.30
C SER A 12 6.55 -0.80 -2.20
N ALA A 13 7.03 -1.88 -1.58
CA ALA A 13 6.34 -2.54 -0.47
C ALA A 13 6.22 -1.63 0.76
N ILE A 14 7.31 -0.93 1.09
CA ILE A 14 7.34 0.02 2.21
C ILE A 14 6.40 1.18 1.94
N ALA A 15 6.43 1.76 0.74
CA ALA A 15 5.54 2.85 0.35
C ALA A 15 4.06 2.43 0.43
N ALA A 16 3.71 1.25 -0.10
CA ALA A 16 2.35 0.71 -0.02
C ALA A 16 1.90 0.46 1.44
N GLY A 17 2.80 -0.06 2.29
CA GLY A 17 2.53 -0.24 3.71
C GLY A 17 2.25 1.07 4.45
N LEU A 18 2.98 2.15 4.13
CA LEU A 18 2.72 3.48 4.70
C LEU A 18 1.35 4.03 4.28
N VAL A 19 0.96 3.85 3.02
CA VAL A 19 -0.37 4.25 2.52
C VAL A 19 -1.49 3.44 3.21
N ALA A 20 -1.28 2.15 3.43
CA ALA A 20 -2.22 1.30 4.17
C ALA A 20 -2.39 1.79 5.62
N LEU A 21 -1.29 2.12 6.30
CA LEU A 21 -1.35 2.65 7.67
C LEU A 21 -2.04 4.02 7.70
N MET A 22 -1.68 4.93 6.79
CA MET A 22 -2.31 6.26 6.72
C MET A 22 -3.81 6.18 6.46
N SER A 23 -4.26 5.32 5.55
CA SER A 23 -5.69 5.13 5.25
C SER A 23 -6.46 4.51 6.42
N ILE A 24 -5.86 3.57 7.17
CA ILE A 24 -6.48 3.02 8.39
C ILE A 24 -6.56 4.10 9.48
N THR A 25 -5.48 4.84 9.70
CA THR A 25 -5.46 5.91 10.73
C THR A 25 -6.47 7.00 10.39
N ASP A 26 -6.60 7.34 9.12
CA ASP A 26 -7.57 8.33 8.68
C ASP A 26 -9.02 7.86 8.84
N MET A 27 -9.31 6.58 8.54
CA MET A 27 -10.63 6.00 8.78
C MET A 27 -11.03 5.99 10.27
N ILE A 28 -10.07 5.88 11.20
CA ILE A 28 -10.32 5.82 12.66
C ILE A 28 -10.35 7.22 13.29
N VAL A 29 -9.42 8.10 12.92
CA VAL A 29 -9.18 9.39 13.57
C VAL A 29 -9.83 10.55 12.80
N GLY A 30 -10.14 10.37 11.52
CA GLY A 30 -10.68 11.44 10.66
C GLY A 30 -9.68 12.58 10.45
N VAL A 31 -8.38 12.30 10.38
CA VAL A 31 -7.33 13.29 10.11
C VAL A 31 -6.26 12.51 9.34
N PRO A 32 -5.87 12.83 8.07
CA PRO A 32 -5.93 14.09 7.33
C PRO A 32 -6.96 14.24 6.17
N PHE A 33 -7.83 13.26 5.85
CA PHE A 33 -8.80 13.35 4.73
C PHE A 33 -10.26 13.58 5.16
N ALA A 34 -10.52 13.87 6.45
CA ALA A 34 -11.86 14.23 6.90
C ALA A 34 -12.36 15.52 6.23
N GLY A 35 -13.22 15.33 5.24
CA GLY A 35 -13.88 16.43 4.53
C GLY A 35 -14.54 16.02 3.24
N PHE A 36 -14.08 14.94 2.57
CA PHE A 36 -14.55 14.62 1.22
C PHE A 36 -15.37 13.33 1.08
N SER A 37 -14.97 12.17 1.61
CA SER A 37 -15.81 10.95 1.69
C SER A 37 -15.04 9.76 2.27
N THR A 38 -15.65 8.95 3.14
CA THR A 38 -15.11 7.64 3.59
C THR A 38 -14.82 6.68 2.43
N MET A 39 -15.42 6.92 1.26
CA MET A 39 -15.14 6.21 0.02
C MET A 39 -13.68 6.37 -0.42
N MET A 40 -13.05 7.52 -0.18
CA MET A 40 -11.67 7.78 -0.56
C MET A 40 -10.69 6.91 0.23
N ASP A 41 -10.91 6.79 1.54
CA ASP A 41 -10.05 6.05 2.46
C ASP A 41 -10.11 4.55 2.14
N VAL A 42 -11.30 4.05 1.82
CA VAL A 42 -11.51 2.67 1.36
C VAL A 42 -10.80 2.41 0.03
N MET A 43 -10.79 3.36 -0.90
CA MET A 43 -10.07 3.22 -2.17
C MET A 43 -8.56 3.24 -1.99
N PHE A 44 -8.03 4.07 -1.08
CA PHE A 44 -6.61 4.05 -0.72
C PHE A 44 -6.20 2.76 0.00
N LEU A 45 -7.06 2.24 0.87
CA LEU A 45 -6.85 0.97 1.52
C LEU A 45 -6.81 -0.18 0.49
N LEU A 46 -7.81 -0.26 -0.38
CA LEU A 46 -7.91 -1.29 -1.42
C LEU A 46 -6.73 -1.24 -2.41
N SER A 47 -6.34 -0.05 -2.86
CA SER A 47 -5.20 0.10 -3.75
C SER A 47 -3.89 -0.31 -3.08
N SER A 48 -3.66 0.04 -1.81
CA SER A 48 -2.48 -0.42 -1.07
C SER A 48 -2.44 -1.94 -0.91
N LEU A 49 -3.59 -2.57 -0.65
CA LEU A 49 -3.76 -4.02 -0.54
C LEU A 49 -3.42 -4.74 -1.86
N LEU A 50 -3.90 -4.21 -2.99
CA LEU A 50 -3.59 -4.75 -4.31
C LEU A 50 -2.10 -4.69 -4.62
N ILE A 51 -1.43 -3.58 -4.30
CA ILE A 51 0.01 -3.43 -4.51
C ILE A 51 0.78 -4.44 -3.64
N ILE A 52 0.42 -4.59 -2.37
CA ILE A 52 1.04 -5.58 -1.47
C ILE A 52 0.83 -7.00 -2.00
N TYR A 53 -0.37 -7.32 -2.50
CA TYR A 53 -0.67 -8.61 -3.10
C TYR A 53 0.18 -8.90 -4.34
N MET A 54 0.31 -7.93 -5.25
CA MET A 54 1.15 -8.05 -6.44
C MET A 54 2.63 -8.21 -6.08
N ILE A 55 3.13 -7.45 -5.10
CA ILE A 55 4.50 -7.60 -4.61
C ILE A 55 4.72 -9.01 -4.05
N ARG A 56 3.74 -9.53 -3.29
CA ARG A 56 3.80 -10.91 -2.76
C ARG A 56 3.84 -11.95 -3.88
N GLN A 57 3.03 -11.81 -4.92
CA GLN A 57 3.10 -12.70 -6.08
C GLN A 57 4.47 -12.62 -6.77
N CYS A 58 5.00 -11.41 -6.95
CA CYS A 58 6.31 -11.19 -7.56
C CYS A 58 7.45 -11.84 -6.73
N PHE A 59 7.31 -11.88 -5.39
CA PHE A 59 8.22 -12.62 -4.51
C PHE A 59 8.02 -14.15 -4.56
N GLN A 60 6.79 -14.62 -4.78
CA GLN A 60 6.50 -16.06 -4.89
C GLN A 60 7.01 -16.64 -6.22
N GLU A 61 6.87 -15.91 -7.33
CA GLU A 61 7.49 -16.27 -8.62
C GLU A 61 9.02 -16.20 -8.56
N LEU A 62 9.57 -15.47 -7.58
CA LEU A 62 11.01 -15.37 -7.34
C LEU A 62 11.61 -16.60 -6.65
N ARG A 63 10.78 -17.43 -5.99
CA ARG A 63 11.20 -18.64 -5.27
C ARG A 63 11.19 -19.85 -6.21
#